data_AF-A0AA48I8K0-F1
#
_entry.id   AF-A0AA48I8K0-F1
#
_cell.length_a   1.000
_cell.length_b   1.000
_cell.length_c   1.000
_cell.angle_alpha   90.00
_cell.angle_beta   90.00
_cell.angle_gamma   90.00
#
_symmetry.space_group_name_H-M   'P 1'
#
loop_
_entity.id
_entity.type
_entity.pdbx_description
1 polymer ?
#
loop_
_entity_poly.entity_id
_entity_poly.type
_entity_poly.pdbx_seq_one_letter_code
_entity_poly.pdbx_strand_id
1 'polypeptide(L)'
;MADLCLCGVVFVLLALFTPETYAPTLLRQRANTLSKATGKVYRYRADAQKPLEIGPLFRAALLRPWRFLLEPIVLILSIYIAVIYGTLYLNFAAYPIIFQQMRGWSGGEQGLAFLGIAGGVVVAIAVTLLMVNKAYVKASQQKGTPPPEERLPPAFMAGIMCVIGLAGFAATCGPNVHWIASILFGIPFGFGMVIIFLSTMGYLVDSYTIYAASVLAANSVLRSLFGAAFPLFTPKMYAKLGVHWAAAIPGFLALICVPFPLIFYKYGAQIRARCKYASDAERTMKQLMAARRAELEDEEADGKFRYSTSEKPALGRVKTAASITRPSHPKNDEWIQWRILASRDEVDLSDEDRMRVHQGAQEFAPYHHAPGV
;
A
#
# COMPACT_ATOMS: atom_id res chain seq x y z
N MET A 1 -21.42 -15.57 -3.49
CA MET A 1 -21.26 -16.06 -2.09
C MET A 1 -19.87 -16.63 -1.84
N ALA A 2 -19.37 -17.53 -2.71
CA ALA A 2 -18.01 -18.09 -2.57
C ALA A 2 -16.90 -17.03 -2.46
N ASP A 3 -16.96 -15.97 -3.28
CA ASP A 3 -15.94 -14.91 -3.24
C ASP A 3 -15.96 -14.11 -1.93
N LEU A 4 -17.14 -13.85 -1.34
CA LEU A 4 -17.24 -13.19 -0.04
C LEU A 4 -16.69 -14.06 1.08
N CYS A 5 -16.94 -15.37 1.03
CA CYS A 5 -16.40 -16.33 2.00
C CYS A 5 -14.88 -16.41 1.88
N LEU A 6 -14.34 -16.44 0.66
CA LEU A 6 -12.90 -16.44 0.41
C LEU A 6 -12.24 -15.16 0.96
N CYS A 7 -12.80 -13.98 0.66
CA CYS A 7 -12.31 -12.72 1.21
C CYS A 7 -12.37 -12.69 2.74
N GLY A 8 -13.42 -13.23 3.35
CA GLY A 8 -13.55 -13.35 4.80
C GLY A 8 -12.49 -14.27 5.41
N VAL A 9 -12.26 -15.44 4.82
CA VAL A 9 -11.23 -16.38 5.27
C VAL A 9 -9.84 -15.76 5.14
N VAL A 10 -9.52 -15.13 4.02
CA VAL A 10 -8.24 -14.43 3.82
C VAL A 10 -8.06 -13.30 4.83
N PHE A 11 -9.12 -12.53 5.14
CA PHE A 11 -9.07 -11.50 6.16
C PHE A 11 -8.77 -12.08 7.55
N VAL A 12 -9.44 -13.17 7.95
CA VAL A 12 -9.19 -13.83 9.24
C VAL A 12 -7.77 -14.39 9.31
N LEU A 13 -7.29 -15.02 8.25
CA LEU A 13 -5.91 -15.52 8.18
C LEU A 13 -4.91 -14.36 8.29
N LEU A 14 -5.09 -13.28 7.54
CA LEU A 14 -4.22 -12.12 7.65
C LEU A 14 -4.27 -11.50 9.06
N ALA A 15 -5.45 -11.42 9.68
CA ALA A 15 -5.59 -10.88 11.02
C ALA A 15 -4.88 -11.74 12.10
N LEU A 16 -4.86 -13.06 11.93
CA LEU A 16 -4.23 -13.99 12.88
C LEU A 16 -2.72 -14.15 12.66
N PHE A 17 -2.27 -14.20 11.40
CA PHE A 17 -0.88 -14.50 11.05
C PHE A 17 0.00 -13.27 10.84
N THR A 18 -0.59 -12.09 10.60
CA THR A 18 0.21 -10.87 10.40
C THR A 18 0.61 -10.31 11.77
N PRO A 19 1.92 -10.22 12.08
CA PRO A 19 2.37 -9.59 13.31
C PRO A 19 2.00 -8.11 13.31
N GLU A 20 1.53 -7.61 14.45
CA GLU A 20 1.21 -6.20 14.68
C GLU A 20 2.35 -5.31 14.16
N THR A 21 2.14 -4.64 13.02
CA THR A 21 3.17 -3.85 12.33
C THR A 21 3.09 -2.36 12.67
N TYR A 22 2.09 -1.96 13.47
CA TYR A 22 1.90 -0.57 13.86
C TYR A 22 2.95 -0.18 14.90
N ALA A 23 3.92 0.64 14.48
CA ALA A 23 5.05 1.05 15.32
C ALA A 23 4.62 1.64 16.68
N PRO A 24 3.54 2.45 16.80
CA PRO A 24 3.07 2.91 18.10
C PRO A 24 2.58 1.79 19.03
N THR A 25 1.93 0.72 18.53
CA THR A 25 1.51 -0.41 19.36
C THR A 25 2.73 -1.18 19.87
N LEU A 26 3.69 -1.44 18.99
CA LEU A 26 4.96 -2.10 19.34
C LEU A 26 5.75 -1.30 20.39
N LEU A 27 5.84 0.02 20.23
CA LEU A 27 6.53 0.90 21.17
C LEU A 27 5.84 0.94 22.53
N ARG A 28 4.50 0.87 22.59
CA ARG A 28 3.75 0.73 23.84
C ARG A 28 4.01 -0.59 24.54
N GLN A 29 4.00 -1.69 23.79
CA GLN A 29 4.31 -3.00 24.35
C GLN A 29 5.72 -3.01 24.94
N ARG A 30 6.70 -2.47 24.20
CA ARG A 30 8.06 -2.29 24.70
C ARG A 30 8.12 -1.40 25.95
N ALA A 31 7.45 -0.25 25.95
CA ALA A 31 7.41 0.64 27.12
C ALA A 31 6.78 -0.03 28.35
N ASN A 32 5.72 -0.81 28.18
CA ASN A 32 5.08 -1.57 29.25
C ASN A 32 5.98 -2.69 29.77
N THR A 33 6.65 -3.43 28.88
CA THR A 33 7.62 -4.46 29.27
C THR A 33 8.80 -3.86 30.02
N LEU A 34 9.32 -2.71 29.55
CA LEU A 34 10.40 -1.98 30.20
C LEU A 34 9.99 -1.51 31.60
N SER A 35 8.75 -1.01 31.72
CA SER A 35 8.22 -0.52 33.00
C SER A 35 8.08 -1.63 34.04
N LYS A 36 7.67 -2.82 33.61
CA LYS A 36 7.60 -4.00 34.48
C LYS A 36 8.98 -4.48 34.93
N ALA A 37 9.98 -4.43 34.05
CA ALA A 37 11.33 -4.92 34.35
C ALA A 37 12.12 -4.00 35.30
N THR A 38 11.97 -2.69 35.15
CA THR A 38 12.78 -1.70 35.91
C THR A 38 12.01 -1.00 37.04
N GLY A 39 10.72 -1.30 37.22
CA GLY A 39 9.88 -0.67 38.26
C GLY A 39 9.59 0.82 38.05
N LYS A 40 10.09 1.44 36.97
CA LYS A 40 9.86 2.84 36.59
C LYS A 40 8.77 2.92 35.52
N VAL A 41 8.01 4.02 35.47
CA VAL A 41 6.92 4.19 34.49
C VAL A 41 7.46 4.78 33.18
N TYR A 42 7.61 3.95 32.16
CA TYR A 42 7.89 4.39 30.79
C TYR A 42 6.59 4.49 30.00
N ARG A 43 6.37 5.63 29.36
CA ARG A 43 5.22 5.86 28.47
C ARG A 43 5.70 6.27 27.09
N TYR A 44 4.97 5.85 26.08
CA TYR A 44 5.17 6.36 24.73
C TYR A 44 4.89 7.87 24.71
N ARG A 45 5.84 8.67 24.20
CA ARG A 45 5.77 10.15 24.20
C ARG A 45 4.46 10.70 23.64
N ALA A 46 3.88 10.06 22.62
CA ALA A 46 2.63 10.54 22.02
C ALA A 46 1.38 10.19 22.85
N ASP A 47 1.43 9.19 23.74
CA ASP A 47 0.34 8.88 24.67
C ASP A 47 0.43 9.67 25.97
N ALA A 48 1.61 10.21 26.28
CA ALA A 48 1.80 11.05 27.46
C ALA A 48 0.97 12.36 27.38
N GLN A 49 0.62 12.83 26.17
CA GLN A 49 -0.16 14.04 25.96
C GLN A 49 -1.67 13.83 25.89
N LYS A 50 -2.16 12.63 25.54
CA LYS A 50 -3.60 12.31 25.50
C LYS A 50 -3.84 10.80 25.70
N PRO A 51 -4.68 10.38 26.68
CA PRO A 51 -5.10 9.00 26.79
C PRO A 51 -5.93 8.58 25.57
N LEU A 52 -5.74 7.34 25.11
CA LEU A 52 -6.44 6.81 23.96
C LEU A 52 -7.76 6.19 24.36
N GLU A 53 -8.83 6.88 24.03
CA GLU A 53 -10.17 6.30 24.07
C GLU A 53 -10.44 5.56 22.75
N ILE A 54 -10.73 4.25 22.84
CA ILE A 54 -10.95 3.37 21.70
C ILE A 54 -12.19 3.80 20.89
N GLY A 55 -13.23 4.30 21.56
CA GLY A 55 -14.46 4.78 20.91
C GLY A 55 -14.23 5.97 19.95
N PRO A 56 -13.65 7.08 20.42
CA PRO A 56 -13.26 8.20 19.57
C PRO A 56 -12.24 7.82 18.48
N LEU A 57 -11.32 6.88 18.77
CA LEU A 57 -10.38 6.38 17.78
C LEU A 57 -11.09 5.63 16.64
N PHE A 58 -12.04 4.75 16.98
CA PHE A 58 -12.83 3.99 16.00
C PHE A 58 -13.74 4.91 15.17
N ARG A 59 -14.43 5.85 15.82
CA ARG A 59 -15.26 6.86 15.14
C ARG A 59 -14.40 7.75 14.24
N ALA A 60 -13.21 8.16 14.69
CA ALA A 60 -12.29 8.91 13.87
C ALA A 60 -11.77 8.09 12.68
N ALA A 61 -11.48 6.81 12.86
CA ALA A 61 -11.03 5.91 11.79
C ALA A 61 -12.11 5.71 10.71
N LEU A 62 -13.39 5.58 11.09
CA LEU A 62 -14.50 5.46 10.14
C LEU A 62 -14.84 6.78 9.42
N LEU A 63 -14.74 7.92 10.11
CA LEU A 63 -15.05 9.23 9.54
C LEU A 63 -13.87 9.87 8.78
N ARG A 64 -12.66 9.31 8.90
CA ARG A 64 -11.46 9.80 8.20
C ARG A 64 -11.55 9.58 6.67
N PRO A 65 -11.89 8.39 6.16
CA PRO A 65 -12.04 8.14 4.72
C PRO A 65 -12.96 9.15 4.01
N TRP A 66 -14.11 9.49 4.62
CA TRP A 66 -15.05 10.48 4.07
C TRP A 66 -14.47 11.89 4.01
N ARG A 67 -13.65 12.27 4.99
CA ARG A 67 -12.96 13.58 4.98
C ARG A 67 -11.84 13.62 3.94
N PHE A 68 -11.10 12.52 3.74
CA PHE A 68 -10.12 12.42 2.67
C PHE A 68 -10.76 12.46 1.30
N LEU A 69 -11.98 11.94 1.15
CA LEU A 69 -12.74 12.03 -0.09
C LEU A 69 -13.11 13.48 -0.46
N LEU A 70 -13.15 14.40 0.49
CA LEU A 70 -13.35 15.83 0.23
C LEU A 70 -12.07 16.53 -0.23
N GLU A 71 -10.91 15.86 -0.16
CA GLU A 71 -9.70 16.42 -0.74
C GLU A 71 -9.72 16.26 -2.27
N PRO A 72 -9.51 17.35 -3.04
CA PRO A 72 -9.65 17.32 -4.50
C PRO A 72 -8.76 16.27 -5.18
N ILE A 73 -7.54 16.06 -4.67
CA ILE A 73 -6.58 15.10 -5.23
C ILE A 73 -7.13 13.68 -5.10
N VAL A 74 -7.53 13.29 -3.89
CA VAL A 74 -8.06 11.95 -3.61
C VAL A 74 -9.36 11.74 -4.37
N LEU A 75 -10.26 12.72 -4.38
CA LEU A 75 -11.54 12.63 -5.08
C LEU A 75 -11.35 12.38 -6.58
N ILE A 76 -10.56 13.22 -7.26
CA ILE A 76 -10.40 13.13 -8.72
C ILE A 76 -9.72 11.82 -9.12
N LEU A 77 -8.65 11.44 -8.41
CA LEU A 77 -7.94 10.19 -8.68
C LEU A 77 -8.76 8.95 -8.34
N SER A 78 -9.55 8.99 -7.26
CA SER A 78 -10.47 7.90 -6.93
C SER A 78 -11.64 7.81 -7.90
N ILE A 79 -12.18 8.93 -8.40
CA ILE A 79 -13.17 8.92 -9.47
C ILE A 79 -12.57 8.31 -10.74
N TYR A 80 -11.33 8.66 -11.09
CA TYR A 80 -10.67 8.11 -12.26
C TYR A 80 -10.55 6.58 -12.19
N ILE A 81 -10.04 6.06 -11.08
CA ILE A 81 -9.97 4.61 -10.85
C ILE A 81 -11.36 3.98 -10.81
N ALA A 82 -12.33 4.62 -10.14
CA ALA A 82 -13.69 4.12 -10.01
C ALA A 82 -14.41 4.03 -11.35
N VAL A 83 -14.21 4.99 -12.26
CA VAL A 83 -14.75 4.99 -13.62
C VAL A 83 -14.19 3.83 -14.44
N ILE A 84 -12.87 3.64 -14.42
CA ILE A 84 -12.23 2.56 -15.18
C ILE A 84 -12.64 1.19 -14.63
N TYR A 85 -12.70 1.07 -13.30
CA TYR A 85 -13.15 -0.16 -12.66
C TYR A 85 -14.65 -0.42 -12.88
N GLY A 86 -15.49 0.61 -12.80
CA GLY A 86 -16.90 0.54 -13.17
C GLY A 86 -17.08 0.09 -14.62
N THR A 87 -16.22 0.54 -15.53
CA THR A 87 -16.21 0.11 -16.94
C THR A 87 -15.86 -1.37 -17.09
N LEU A 88 -14.90 -1.89 -16.32
CA LEU A 88 -14.63 -3.33 -16.28
C LEU A 88 -15.87 -4.12 -15.84
N TYR A 89 -16.57 -3.63 -14.80
CA TYR A 89 -17.78 -4.28 -14.31
C TYR A 89 -18.94 -4.18 -15.31
N LEU A 90 -19.06 -3.05 -16.01
CA LEU A 90 -19.98 -2.88 -17.12
C LEU A 90 -19.73 -3.90 -18.22
N ASN A 91 -18.46 -4.21 -18.53
CA ASN A 91 -18.11 -5.23 -19.51
C ASN A 91 -18.59 -6.63 -19.08
N PHE A 92 -18.66 -6.95 -17.79
CA PHE A 92 -19.26 -8.22 -17.33
C PHE A 92 -20.75 -8.35 -17.70
N ALA A 93 -21.49 -7.25 -17.73
CA ALA A 93 -22.89 -7.23 -18.17
C ALA A 93 -23.02 -7.05 -19.70
N ALA A 94 -22.10 -6.33 -20.34
CA ALA A 94 -22.14 -6.07 -21.77
C ALA A 94 -21.74 -7.28 -22.63
N TYR A 95 -20.76 -8.07 -22.19
CA TYR A 95 -20.25 -9.23 -22.95
C TYR A 95 -21.33 -10.30 -23.20
N PRO A 96 -22.16 -10.69 -22.21
CA PRO A 96 -23.32 -11.55 -22.46
C PRO A 96 -24.28 -10.97 -23.51
N ILE A 97 -24.56 -9.68 -23.47
CA ILE A 97 -25.46 -9.03 -24.45
C ILE A 97 -24.84 -9.09 -25.86
N ILE A 98 -23.55 -8.84 -25.99
CA ILE A 98 -22.87 -8.78 -27.30
C ILE A 98 -22.61 -10.16 -27.89
N PHE A 99 -22.10 -11.10 -27.09
CA PHE A 99 -21.65 -12.40 -27.59
C PHE A 99 -22.73 -13.48 -27.48
N GLN A 100 -23.54 -13.51 -26.41
CA GLN A 100 -24.62 -14.50 -26.31
C GLN A 100 -25.85 -14.06 -27.09
N GLN A 101 -26.39 -12.86 -26.84
CA GLN A 101 -27.67 -12.47 -27.43
C GLN A 101 -27.57 -12.14 -28.92
N MET A 102 -26.52 -11.45 -29.37
CA MET A 102 -26.39 -11.11 -30.80
C MET A 102 -25.69 -12.17 -31.64
N ARG A 103 -24.72 -12.91 -31.08
CA ARG A 103 -23.92 -13.89 -31.84
C ARG A 103 -24.30 -15.35 -31.54
N GLY A 104 -25.18 -15.60 -30.59
CA GLY A 104 -25.65 -16.94 -30.24
C GLY A 104 -24.61 -17.82 -29.53
N TRP A 105 -23.57 -17.23 -28.93
CA TRP A 105 -22.55 -18.01 -28.22
C TRP A 105 -23.10 -18.66 -26.96
N SER A 106 -22.57 -19.83 -26.63
CA SER A 106 -22.86 -20.50 -25.37
C SER A 106 -22.27 -19.74 -24.16
N GLY A 107 -22.76 -20.07 -22.96
CA GLY A 107 -22.27 -19.46 -21.71
C GLY A 107 -20.77 -19.62 -21.49
N GLY A 108 -20.20 -20.78 -21.85
CA GLY A 108 -18.77 -21.04 -21.74
C GLY A 108 -17.93 -20.22 -22.72
N GLU A 109 -18.37 -20.13 -23.98
CA GLU A 109 -17.68 -19.38 -25.04
C GLU A 109 -17.63 -17.88 -24.75
N GLN A 110 -18.68 -17.32 -24.16
CA GLN A 110 -18.68 -15.93 -23.72
C GLN A 110 -17.62 -15.65 -22.64
N GLY A 111 -17.30 -16.62 -21.79
CA GLY A 111 -16.20 -16.53 -20.84
C GLY A 111 -14.84 -16.31 -21.52
N LEU A 112 -14.61 -16.93 -22.68
CA LEU A 112 -13.36 -16.79 -23.45
C LEU A 112 -13.15 -15.36 -23.94
N ALA A 113 -14.20 -14.57 -24.13
CA ALA A 113 -14.06 -13.17 -24.55
C ALA A 113 -13.30 -12.32 -23.51
N PHE A 114 -13.33 -12.69 -22.22
CA PHE A 114 -12.54 -12.00 -21.19
C PHE A 114 -11.05 -12.27 -21.25
N LEU A 115 -10.60 -13.28 -22.03
CA LEU A 115 -9.18 -13.55 -22.23
C LEU A 115 -8.44 -12.37 -22.88
N GLY A 116 -9.13 -11.54 -23.68
CA GLY A 116 -8.55 -10.31 -24.19
C GLY A 116 -8.13 -9.35 -23.07
N ILE A 117 -9.01 -9.11 -22.10
CA ILE A 117 -8.72 -8.26 -20.94
C ILE A 117 -7.64 -8.92 -20.08
N ALA A 118 -7.73 -10.22 -19.83
CA ALA A 118 -6.74 -10.96 -19.05
C ALA A 118 -5.34 -10.91 -19.68
N GLY A 119 -5.24 -11.03 -21.01
CA GLY A 119 -3.98 -10.87 -21.73
C GLY A 119 -3.37 -9.48 -21.53
N GLY A 120 -4.20 -8.43 -21.59
CA GLY A 120 -3.79 -7.06 -21.27
C GLY A 120 -3.25 -6.91 -19.85
N VAL A 121 -3.89 -7.54 -18.86
CA VAL A 121 -3.46 -7.55 -17.46
C VAL A 121 -2.08 -8.20 -17.32
N VAL A 122 -1.86 -9.36 -17.94
CA VAL A 122 -0.56 -10.06 -17.88
C VAL A 122 0.55 -9.20 -18.50
N VAL A 123 0.28 -8.58 -19.66
CA VAL A 123 1.23 -7.67 -20.31
C VAL A 123 1.54 -6.46 -19.42
N ALA A 124 0.53 -5.87 -18.77
CA ALA A 124 0.74 -4.75 -17.86
C ALA A 124 1.61 -5.11 -16.65
N ILE A 125 1.41 -6.29 -16.07
CA ILE A 125 2.24 -6.79 -14.97
C ILE A 125 3.69 -6.96 -15.43
N ALA A 126 3.90 -7.60 -16.59
CA ALA A 126 5.23 -7.78 -17.15
C ALA A 126 5.93 -6.44 -17.41
N VAL A 127 5.26 -5.48 -18.06
CA VAL A 127 5.79 -4.13 -18.31
C VAL A 127 6.09 -3.40 -17.00
N THR A 128 5.22 -3.54 -16.00
CA THR A 128 5.44 -2.89 -14.70
C THR A 128 6.68 -3.42 -13.99
N LEU A 129 6.87 -4.73 -13.98
CA LEU A 129 8.03 -5.37 -13.35
C LEU A 129 9.33 -5.09 -14.10
N LEU A 130 9.29 -5.13 -15.44
CA LEU A 130 10.48 -5.04 -16.28
C LEU A 130 10.92 -3.59 -16.54
N MET A 131 9.99 -2.65 -16.70
CA MET A 131 10.28 -1.27 -17.08
C MET A 131 9.95 -0.29 -15.96
N VAL A 132 8.70 -0.24 -15.52
CA VAL A 132 8.22 0.83 -14.62
C VAL A 132 8.95 0.78 -13.27
N ASN A 133 9.04 -0.39 -12.66
CA ASN A 133 9.68 -0.55 -11.36
C ASN A 133 11.20 -0.30 -11.46
N LYS A 134 11.87 -0.80 -12.51
CA LYS A 134 13.30 -0.54 -12.71
C LYS A 134 13.61 0.94 -12.95
N ALA A 135 12.77 1.62 -13.75
CA ALA A 135 12.90 3.05 -13.99
C ALA A 135 12.70 3.86 -12.69
N TYR A 136 11.71 3.47 -11.87
CA TYR A 136 11.45 4.10 -10.58
C TYR A 136 12.60 3.91 -9.59
N VAL A 137 13.13 2.68 -9.47
CA VAL A 137 14.28 2.39 -8.59
C VAL A 137 15.52 3.17 -9.03
N LYS A 138 15.79 3.24 -10.34
CA LYS A 138 16.91 4.02 -10.89
C LYS A 138 16.76 5.51 -10.62
N ALA A 139 15.55 6.05 -10.77
CA ALA A 139 15.25 7.45 -10.44
C ALA A 139 15.43 7.73 -8.93
N SER A 140 15.00 6.80 -8.07
CA SER A 140 15.20 6.89 -6.62
C SER A 140 16.68 6.90 -6.24
N GLN A 141 17.51 6.09 -6.87
CA GLN A 141 18.95 6.05 -6.61
C GLN A 141 19.67 7.34 -7.03
N GLN A 142 19.17 8.05 -8.05
CA GLN A 142 19.78 9.28 -8.55
C GLN A 142 19.35 10.54 -7.79
N LYS A 143 18.09 10.60 -7.33
CA LYS A 143 17.51 11.79 -6.68
C LYS A 143 17.27 11.63 -5.17
N GLY A 144 17.63 10.49 -4.59
CA GLY A 144 17.37 10.17 -3.17
C GLY A 144 15.91 9.78 -2.93
N THR A 145 15.06 10.74 -2.56
CA THR A 145 13.62 10.54 -2.32
C THR A 145 12.82 11.09 -3.50
N PRO A 146 12.42 10.23 -4.47
CA PRO A 146 11.72 10.70 -5.65
C PRO A 146 10.34 11.26 -5.26
N PRO A 147 9.92 12.38 -5.88
CA PRO A 147 8.62 12.96 -5.63
C PRO A 147 7.51 11.98 -6.08
N PRO A 148 6.35 11.94 -5.37
CA PRO A 148 5.26 11.03 -5.71
C PRO A 148 4.77 11.20 -7.15
N GLU A 149 4.89 12.40 -7.71
CA GLU A 149 4.52 12.74 -9.09
C GLU A 149 5.25 11.89 -10.14
N GLU A 150 6.44 11.36 -9.85
CA GLU A 150 7.22 10.54 -10.78
C GLU A 150 6.54 9.19 -11.10
N ARG A 151 5.49 8.82 -10.33
CA ARG A 151 4.64 7.64 -10.58
C ARG A 151 3.49 7.86 -11.58
N LEU A 152 3.15 9.11 -11.88
CA LEU A 152 2.02 9.46 -12.76
C LEU A 152 2.27 9.35 -14.28
N PRO A 153 3.50 9.51 -14.83
CA PRO A 153 3.72 9.42 -16.29
C PRO A 153 3.22 8.11 -16.94
N PRO A 154 3.42 6.91 -16.34
CA PRO A 154 2.86 5.67 -16.88
C PRO A 154 1.32 5.68 -16.94
N ALA A 155 0.64 6.36 -16.00
CA ALA A 155 -0.82 6.45 -15.96
C ALA A 155 -1.39 7.25 -17.14
N PHE A 156 -0.64 8.22 -17.68
CA PHE A 156 -1.06 8.98 -18.86
C PHE A 156 -1.04 8.11 -20.12
N MET A 157 0.07 7.41 -20.36
CA MET A 157 0.18 6.47 -21.50
C MET A 157 -0.90 5.38 -21.41
N ALA A 158 -1.13 4.87 -20.20
CA ALA A 158 -2.17 3.90 -19.92
C ALA A 158 -3.59 4.45 -20.17
N GLY A 159 -3.84 5.72 -19.85
CA GLY A 159 -5.11 6.40 -20.15
C GLY A 159 -5.43 6.42 -21.65
N ILE A 160 -4.43 6.75 -22.48
CA ILE A 160 -4.57 6.71 -23.95
C ILE A 160 -4.87 5.28 -24.44
N MET A 161 -4.14 4.29 -23.93
CA MET A 161 -4.37 2.88 -24.28
C MET A 161 -5.78 2.40 -23.87
N CYS A 162 -6.28 2.81 -22.70
CA CYS A 162 -7.65 2.53 -22.28
C CYS A 162 -8.69 3.10 -23.25
N VAL A 163 -8.52 4.35 -23.67
CA VAL A 163 -9.44 4.99 -24.63
C VAL A 163 -9.41 4.28 -25.97
N ILE A 164 -8.22 3.93 -26.48
CA ILE A 164 -8.10 3.17 -27.74
C ILE A 164 -8.78 1.81 -27.63
N GLY A 165 -8.61 1.10 -26.52
CA GLY A 165 -9.28 -0.17 -26.28
C GLY A 165 -10.81 -0.05 -26.23
N LEU A 166 -11.33 0.95 -25.51
CA LEU A 166 -12.78 1.16 -25.40
C LEU A 166 -13.40 1.66 -26.72
N ALA A 167 -12.73 2.59 -27.41
CA ALA A 167 -13.19 3.10 -28.70
C ALA A 167 -13.16 2.00 -29.77
N GLY A 168 -12.09 1.21 -29.81
CA GLY A 168 -11.98 0.06 -30.70
C GLY A 168 -13.07 -0.99 -30.43
N PHE A 169 -13.30 -1.32 -29.14
CA PHE A 169 -14.38 -2.22 -28.75
C PHE A 169 -15.77 -1.71 -29.16
N ALA A 170 -16.04 -0.41 -28.97
CA ALA A 170 -17.31 0.21 -29.38
C ALA A 170 -17.51 0.21 -30.90
N ALA A 171 -16.43 0.30 -31.68
CA ALA A 171 -16.50 0.20 -33.14
C ALA A 171 -16.72 -1.25 -33.62
N THR A 172 -16.11 -2.24 -32.95
CA THR A 172 -16.13 -3.65 -33.42
C THR A 172 -17.20 -4.53 -32.77
N CYS A 173 -17.95 -4.03 -31.79
CA CYS A 173 -18.96 -4.80 -31.06
C CYS A 173 -20.19 -5.23 -31.90
N GLY A 174 -20.33 -4.76 -33.14
CA GLY A 174 -21.43 -5.12 -34.03
C GLY A 174 -21.33 -6.57 -34.57
N PRO A 175 -22.45 -7.17 -34.99
CA PRO A 175 -22.48 -8.55 -35.52
C PRO A 175 -21.74 -8.68 -36.86
N ASN A 176 -21.60 -7.59 -37.62
CA ASN A 176 -20.98 -7.55 -38.95
C ASN A 176 -19.45 -7.69 -38.93
N VAL A 177 -18.82 -7.55 -37.75
CA VAL A 177 -17.36 -7.61 -37.60
C VAL A 177 -16.94 -8.96 -37.00
N HIS A 178 -15.77 -9.47 -37.37
CA HIS A 178 -15.25 -10.71 -36.79
C HIS A 178 -15.06 -10.55 -35.27
N TRP A 179 -15.55 -11.51 -34.48
CA TRP A 179 -15.60 -11.46 -33.01
C TRP A 179 -14.23 -11.23 -32.37
N ILE A 180 -13.16 -11.70 -33.01
CA ILE A 180 -11.78 -11.58 -32.50
C ILE A 180 -11.33 -10.12 -32.36
N ALA A 181 -11.82 -9.22 -33.22
CA ALA A 181 -11.44 -7.82 -33.19
C ALA A 181 -11.84 -7.17 -31.85
N SER A 182 -13.07 -7.42 -31.39
CA SER A 182 -13.56 -6.94 -30.10
C SER A 182 -12.79 -7.51 -28.91
N ILE A 183 -12.34 -8.76 -29.01
CA ILE A 183 -11.52 -9.39 -27.96
C ILE A 183 -10.12 -8.76 -27.92
N LEU A 184 -9.49 -8.52 -29.08
CA LEU A 184 -8.17 -7.90 -29.17
C LEU A 184 -8.16 -6.49 -28.60
N PHE A 185 -9.22 -5.70 -28.79
CA PHE A 185 -9.36 -4.38 -28.16
C PHE A 185 -9.53 -4.43 -26.63
N GLY A 186 -9.88 -5.61 -26.07
CA GLY A 186 -9.81 -5.85 -24.63
C GLY A 186 -8.39 -5.81 -24.06
N ILE A 187 -7.36 -6.12 -24.86
CA ILE A 187 -5.95 -6.12 -24.44
C ILE A 187 -5.47 -4.71 -24.03
N PRO A 188 -5.54 -3.67 -24.89
CA PRO A 188 -5.12 -2.32 -24.50
C PRO A 188 -5.97 -1.74 -23.35
N PHE A 189 -7.25 -2.11 -23.24
CA PHE A 189 -8.08 -1.73 -22.10
C PHE A 189 -7.58 -2.37 -20.78
N GLY A 190 -7.35 -3.69 -20.76
CA GLY A 190 -6.83 -4.39 -19.60
C GLY A 190 -5.44 -3.91 -19.19
N PHE A 191 -4.59 -3.63 -20.18
CA PHE A 191 -3.26 -3.07 -19.97
C PHE A 191 -3.32 -1.70 -19.27
N GLY A 192 -4.12 -0.77 -19.83
CA GLY A 192 -4.23 0.57 -19.28
C GLY A 192 -4.86 0.56 -17.88
N MET A 193 -5.87 -0.28 -17.65
CA MET A 193 -6.56 -0.40 -16.36
C MET A 193 -5.60 -0.73 -15.22
N VAL A 194 -4.72 -1.72 -15.41
CA VAL A 194 -3.76 -2.15 -14.39
C VAL A 194 -2.72 -1.09 -14.11
N ILE A 195 -2.14 -0.46 -15.14
CA ILE A 195 -1.12 0.57 -14.97
C ILE A 195 -1.70 1.80 -14.28
N ILE A 196 -2.89 2.25 -14.67
CA ILE A 196 -3.57 3.36 -14.01
C ILE A 196 -3.82 3.02 -12.54
N PHE A 197 -4.25 1.80 -12.25
CA PHE A 197 -4.50 1.35 -10.89
C PHE A 197 -3.21 1.40 -10.05
N LEU A 198 -2.11 0.80 -10.52
CA LEU A 198 -0.84 0.77 -9.79
C LEU A 198 -0.23 2.17 -9.62
N SER A 199 -0.15 2.95 -10.69
CA SER A 199 0.41 4.32 -10.65
C SER A 199 -0.38 5.23 -9.71
N THR A 200 -1.71 5.16 -9.76
CA THR A 200 -2.57 6.03 -8.96
C THR A 200 -2.58 5.58 -7.49
N MET A 201 -2.71 4.28 -7.20
CA MET A 201 -2.55 3.75 -5.84
C MET A 201 -1.18 4.12 -5.25
N GLY A 202 -0.12 3.97 -6.02
CA GLY A 202 1.23 4.36 -5.61
C GLY A 202 1.33 5.85 -5.31
N TYR A 203 0.71 6.71 -6.14
CA TYR A 203 0.70 8.15 -5.90
C TYR A 203 -0.08 8.52 -4.62
N LEU A 204 -1.23 7.89 -4.36
CA LEU A 204 -2.03 8.14 -3.14
C LEU A 204 -1.25 7.70 -1.89
N VAL A 205 -0.58 6.56 -1.92
CA VAL A 205 0.22 6.07 -0.79
C VAL A 205 1.38 7.01 -0.48
N ASP A 206 2.13 7.45 -1.49
CA ASP A 206 3.27 8.33 -1.27
C ASP A 206 2.87 9.76 -0.90
N SER A 207 1.75 10.26 -1.44
CA SER A 207 1.26 11.61 -1.13
C SER A 207 0.66 11.70 0.27
N TYR A 208 0.15 10.59 0.80
CA TYR A 208 -0.54 10.52 2.09
C TYR A 208 0.08 9.46 3.00
N THR A 209 1.40 9.32 3.08
CA THR A 209 2.09 8.21 3.78
C THR A 209 1.50 7.83 5.14
N ILE A 210 1.24 8.82 6.01
CA ILE A 210 0.69 8.61 7.36
C ILE A 210 -0.80 8.25 7.34
N TYR A 211 -1.53 8.71 6.33
CA TYR A 211 -2.96 8.48 6.16
C TYR A 211 -3.30 7.49 5.03
N ALA A 212 -2.30 6.77 4.51
CA ALA A 212 -2.40 5.99 3.29
C ALA A 212 -3.49 4.93 3.40
N ALA A 213 -3.59 4.26 4.54
CA ALA A 213 -4.64 3.27 4.79
C ALA A 213 -6.06 3.85 4.69
N SER A 214 -6.29 5.04 5.22
CA SER A 214 -7.61 5.70 5.16
C SER A 214 -7.95 6.20 3.75
N VAL A 215 -6.95 6.69 3.03
CA VAL A 215 -7.07 7.14 1.63
C VAL A 215 -7.36 5.96 0.70
N LEU A 216 -6.66 4.83 0.88
CA LEU A 216 -6.90 3.58 0.15
C LEU A 216 -8.29 2.99 0.47
N ALA A 217 -8.75 3.11 1.71
CA ALA A 217 -10.11 2.71 2.09
C ALA A 217 -11.16 3.58 1.38
N ALA A 218 -10.99 4.91 1.37
CA ALA A 218 -11.90 5.82 0.67
C ALA A 218 -11.97 5.51 -0.84
N ASN A 219 -10.80 5.28 -1.46
CA ASN A 219 -10.73 4.86 -2.85
C ASN A 219 -11.46 3.54 -3.10
N SER A 220 -11.30 2.56 -2.22
CA SER A 220 -11.95 1.26 -2.34
C SER A 220 -13.48 1.37 -2.25
N VAL A 221 -14.00 2.24 -1.38
CA VAL A 221 -15.45 2.48 -1.27
C VAL A 221 -16.02 3.06 -2.57
N LEU A 222 -15.40 4.11 -3.13
CA LEU A 222 -15.86 4.70 -4.41
C LEU A 222 -15.79 3.68 -5.55
N ARG A 223 -14.69 2.92 -5.61
CA ARG A 223 -14.50 1.88 -6.62
C ARG A 223 -15.59 0.80 -6.54
N SER A 224 -15.91 0.33 -5.34
CA SER A 224 -16.97 -0.66 -5.12
C SER A 224 -18.35 -0.09 -5.46
N LEU A 225 -18.62 1.18 -5.14
CA LEU A 225 -19.88 1.84 -5.48
C LEU A 225 -20.09 1.89 -7.00
N PHE A 226 -19.05 2.28 -7.76
CA PHE A 226 -19.11 2.32 -9.22
C PHE A 226 -19.18 0.91 -9.82
N GLY A 227 -18.41 -0.04 -9.28
CA GLY A 227 -18.47 -1.45 -9.68
C GLY A 227 -19.85 -2.09 -9.48
N ALA A 228 -20.60 -1.67 -8.46
CA ALA A 228 -21.97 -2.11 -8.22
C ALA A 228 -22.99 -1.34 -9.09
N ALA A 229 -22.81 -0.03 -9.25
CA ALA A 229 -23.76 0.83 -9.97
C ALA A 229 -23.75 0.56 -11.48
N PHE A 230 -22.57 0.38 -12.09
CA PHE A 230 -22.43 0.28 -13.55
C PHE A 230 -23.22 -0.91 -14.14
N PRO A 231 -23.03 -2.16 -13.66
CA PRO A 231 -23.80 -3.31 -14.15
C PRO A 231 -25.31 -3.17 -14.01
N LEU A 232 -25.78 -2.44 -13.00
CA LEU A 232 -27.22 -2.32 -12.70
C LEU A 232 -28.00 -1.61 -13.81
N PHE A 233 -27.38 -0.60 -14.44
CA PHE A 233 -28.01 0.13 -15.55
C PHE A 233 -27.58 -0.37 -16.93
N THR A 234 -26.52 -1.18 -17.05
CA THR A 234 -26.00 -1.67 -18.33
C THR A 234 -27.08 -2.30 -19.22
N PRO A 235 -27.93 -3.25 -18.77
CA PRO A 235 -28.91 -3.88 -19.66
C PRO A 235 -29.93 -2.87 -20.23
N LYS A 236 -30.39 -1.94 -19.39
CA LYS A 236 -31.32 -0.88 -19.81
C LYS A 236 -30.66 0.12 -20.76
N MET A 237 -29.39 0.44 -20.52
CA MET A 237 -28.60 1.31 -21.39
C MET A 237 -28.41 0.69 -22.78
N TYR A 238 -28.02 -0.59 -22.85
CA TYR A 238 -27.84 -1.31 -24.10
C TYR A 238 -29.14 -1.47 -24.89
N ALA A 239 -30.27 -1.68 -24.20
CA ALA A 239 -31.58 -1.76 -24.85
C ALA A 239 -32.04 -0.44 -25.48
N LYS A 240 -31.73 0.71 -24.88
CA LYS A 240 -32.18 2.03 -25.37
C LYS A 240 -31.24 2.67 -26.40
N LEU A 241 -29.93 2.60 -26.17
CA LEU A 241 -28.94 3.32 -26.99
C LEU A 241 -28.37 2.45 -28.13
N GLY A 242 -28.59 1.14 -28.07
CA GLY A 242 -27.95 0.20 -28.98
C GLY A 242 -26.49 -0.05 -28.61
N VAL A 243 -25.93 -1.08 -29.22
CA VAL A 243 -24.68 -1.71 -28.75
C VAL A 243 -23.46 -0.82 -28.94
N HIS A 244 -23.38 -0.11 -30.06
CA HIS A 244 -22.24 0.76 -30.38
C HIS A 244 -22.18 1.98 -29.46
N TRP A 245 -23.30 2.70 -29.31
CA TRP A 245 -23.36 3.89 -28.45
C TRP A 245 -23.25 3.55 -26.96
N ALA A 246 -23.88 2.45 -26.53
CA ALA A 246 -23.76 1.98 -25.15
C ALA A 246 -22.31 1.61 -24.77
N ALA A 247 -21.56 1.01 -25.70
CA ALA A 247 -20.14 0.69 -25.52
C ALA A 247 -19.22 1.93 -25.61
N ALA A 248 -19.64 3.00 -26.31
CA ALA A 248 -18.86 4.23 -26.46
C ALA A 248 -18.92 5.13 -25.21
N ILE A 249 -20.01 5.11 -24.43
CA ILE A 249 -20.18 5.95 -23.23
C ILE A 249 -19.02 5.80 -22.23
N PRO A 250 -18.62 4.58 -21.82
CA PRO A 250 -17.48 4.40 -20.94
C PRO A 250 -16.16 4.88 -21.57
N GLY A 251 -16.02 4.78 -22.89
CA GLY A 251 -14.89 5.31 -23.64
C GLY A 251 -14.78 6.84 -23.57
N PHE A 252 -15.90 7.55 -23.70
CA PHE A 252 -15.95 9.01 -23.51
C PHE A 252 -15.65 9.42 -22.07
N LEU A 253 -16.15 8.64 -21.10
CA LEU A 253 -15.89 8.90 -19.69
C LEU A 253 -14.41 8.70 -19.35
N ALA A 254 -13.78 7.65 -19.90
CA ALA A 254 -12.35 7.43 -19.79
C ALA A 254 -11.55 8.55 -20.46
N LEU A 255 -11.98 9.02 -21.65
CA LEU A 255 -11.35 10.12 -22.38
C LEU A 255 -11.32 11.42 -21.58
N ILE A 256 -12.41 11.77 -20.90
CA ILE A 256 -12.46 12.96 -20.02
C ILE A 256 -11.43 12.86 -18.88
N CYS A 257 -11.12 11.66 -18.42
CA CYS A 257 -10.18 11.45 -17.32
C CYS A 257 -8.71 11.33 -17.75
N VAL A 258 -8.40 11.11 -19.04
CA VAL A 258 -7.02 11.05 -19.56
C VAL A 258 -6.14 12.27 -19.20
N PRO A 259 -6.62 13.53 -19.23
CA PRO A 259 -5.77 14.67 -18.87
C PRO A 259 -5.46 14.76 -17.37
N PHE A 260 -6.19 14.06 -16.49
CA PHE A 260 -6.03 14.23 -15.04
C PHE A 260 -4.61 13.86 -14.54
N PRO A 261 -4.01 12.72 -14.90
CA PRO A 261 -2.63 12.41 -14.51
C PRO A 261 -1.60 13.45 -14.95
N LEU A 262 -1.77 14.09 -16.13
CA LEU A 262 -0.87 15.16 -16.59
C LEU A 262 -1.00 16.43 -15.75
N ILE A 263 -2.24 16.80 -15.42
CA ILE A 263 -2.52 17.95 -14.56
C ILE A 263 -1.87 17.74 -13.20
N PHE A 264 -2.00 16.54 -12.61
CA PHE A 264 -1.36 16.22 -11.34
C PHE A 264 0.16 16.06 -11.46
N TYR A 265 0.70 15.64 -12.60
CA TYR A 265 2.15 15.63 -12.81
C TYR A 265 2.75 17.04 -12.77
N LYS A 266 2.10 18.02 -13.43
CA LYS A 266 2.61 19.40 -13.52
C LYS A 266 2.26 20.26 -12.29
N TYR A 267 1.05 20.10 -11.76
CA TYR A 267 0.52 20.94 -10.68
C TYR A 267 0.39 20.20 -9.34
N GLY A 268 0.77 18.91 -9.26
CA GLY A 268 0.60 18.08 -8.06
C GLY A 268 1.20 18.69 -6.81
N ALA A 269 2.42 19.24 -6.89
CA ALA A 269 3.07 19.91 -5.76
C ALA A 269 2.28 21.14 -5.27
N GLN A 270 1.74 21.94 -6.18
CA GLN A 270 0.95 23.14 -5.83
C GLN A 270 -0.42 22.79 -5.26
N ILE A 271 -1.08 21.78 -5.81
CA ILE A 271 -2.39 21.31 -5.33
C ILE A 271 -2.22 20.65 -3.95
N ARG A 272 -1.14 19.87 -3.77
CA ARG A 272 -0.81 19.21 -2.51
C ARG A 272 -0.47 20.20 -1.40
N ALA A 273 0.23 21.29 -1.73
CA ALA A 273 0.49 22.37 -0.79
C ALA A 273 -0.80 23.09 -0.30
N ARG A 274 -1.89 23.02 -1.07
CA ARG A 274 -3.20 23.56 -0.67
C ARG A 274 -4.07 22.55 0.09
N CYS A 275 -3.72 21.27 0.07
CA CYS A 275 -4.43 20.21 0.78
C CYS A 275 -3.92 20.09 2.22
N LYS A 276 -4.78 20.40 3.19
CA LYS A 276 -4.44 20.41 4.62
C LYS A 276 -3.89 19.06 5.10
N TYR A 277 -4.48 17.94 4.69
CA TYR A 277 -4.04 16.63 5.18
C TYR A 277 -2.76 16.14 4.51
N ALA A 278 -2.55 16.50 3.24
CA ALA A 278 -1.32 16.17 2.54
C ALA A 278 -0.13 16.98 3.07
N SER A 279 -0.34 18.28 3.36
CA SER A 279 0.68 19.12 4.01
C SER A 279 1.01 18.66 5.43
N ASP A 280 0.00 18.23 6.20
CA ASP A 280 0.19 17.69 7.56
C ASP A 280 0.95 16.36 7.52
N ALA A 281 0.65 15.49 6.56
CA ALA A 281 1.37 14.23 6.36
C ALA A 281 2.84 14.48 5.99
N GLU A 282 3.11 15.40 5.06
CA GLU A 282 4.48 15.75 4.66
C GLU A 282 5.28 16.38 5.81
N ARG A 283 4.68 17.30 6.59
CA ARG A 283 5.33 17.93 7.74
C ARG A 283 5.68 16.91 8.82
N THR A 284 4.75 16.02 9.13
CA THR A 284 4.97 14.98 10.15
C THR A 284 6.01 13.98 9.68
N MET A 285 6.01 13.60 8.40
CA MET A 285 7.04 12.74 7.84
C MET A 285 8.43 13.38 7.87
N LYS A 286 8.54 14.68 7.54
CA LYS A 286 9.80 15.43 7.66
C LYS A 286 10.30 15.49 9.11
N GLN A 287 9.39 15.68 10.07
CA GLN A 287 9.73 15.64 11.49
C GLN A 287 10.24 14.27 11.93
N LEU A 288 9.59 13.19 11.47
CA LEU A 288 10.02 11.82 11.77
C LEU A 288 11.38 11.48 11.13
N MET A 289 11.61 11.91 9.89
CA MET A 289 12.90 11.72 9.22
C MET A 289 14.00 12.55 9.89
N ALA A 290 13.73 13.80 10.28
CA ALA A 290 14.67 14.65 10.98
C ALA A 290 15.00 14.11 12.38
N ALA A 291 13.99 13.62 13.12
CA ALA A 291 14.19 12.95 14.41
C ALA A 291 15.05 11.69 14.25
N ARG A 292 14.75 10.85 13.25
CA ARG A 292 15.56 9.65 12.96
C ARG A 292 16.99 9.99 12.55
N ARG A 293 17.18 11.07 11.79
CA ARG A 293 18.51 11.52 11.37
C ARG A 293 19.30 12.05 12.57
N ALA A 294 18.66 12.81 13.45
CA ALA A 294 19.27 13.26 14.71
C ALA A 294 19.63 12.07 15.60
N GLU A 295 18.76 11.05 15.71
CA GLU A 295 19.05 9.80 16.43
C GLU A 295 20.26 9.07 15.84
N LEU A 296 20.37 8.97 14.51
CA LEU A 296 21.54 8.35 13.85
C LEU A 296 22.81 9.19 14.02
N GLU A 297 22.71 10.52 14.00
CA GLU A 297 23.83 11.43 14.24
C GLU A 297 24.28 11.38 15.71
N ASP A 298 23.36 11.23 16.66
CA ASP A 298 23.64 11.00 18.08
C ASP A 298 24.27 9.61 18.30
N GLU A 299 23.79 8.55 17.63
CA GLU A 299 24.41 7.21 17.66
C GLU A 299 25.83 7.23 17.06
N GLU A 300 26.07 7.98 15.98
CA GLU A 300 27.41 8.15 15.40
C GLU A 300 28.34 9.01 16.28
N ALA A 301 27.79 10.04 16.93
CA ALA A 301 28.53 10.89 17.86
C ALA A 301 28.92 10.13 19.14
N ASP A 302 27.99 9.35 19.70
CA ASP A 302 28.24 8.49 20.86
C ASP A 302 29.20 7.34 20.52
N GLY A 303 29.06 6.75 19.32
CA GLY A 303 30.01 5.77 18.78
C GLY A 303 31.43 6.33 18.60
N LYS A 304 31.57 7.59 18.15
CA LYS A 304 32.86 8.28 18.05
C LYS A 304 33.41 8.69 19.42
N PHE A 305 32.56 9.12 20.35
CA PHE A 305 32.95 9.47 21.72
C PHE A 305 33.46 8.24 22.48
N ARG A 306 32.79 7.08 22.33
CA ARG A 306 33.23 5.78 22.86
C ARG A 306 34.51 5.27 22.22
N TYR A 307 34.73 5.52 20.94
CA TYR A 307 36.00 5.20 20.28
C TYR A 307 37.16 6.09 20.78
N SER A 308 36.92 7.39 21.03
CA SER A 308 37.96 8.31 21.52
C SER A 308 38.31 8.11 23.00
N THR A 309 37.37 7.62 23.82
CA THR A 309 37.59 7.35 25.25
C THR A 309 38.26 5.99 25.48
N SER A 310 38.34 5.14 24.46
CA SER A 310 38.93 3.80 24.52
C SER A 310 40.26 3.72 23.77
N GLU A 311 41.31 4.36 24.31
CA GLU A 311 42.69 4.06 23.93
C GLU A 311 43.37 3.21 25.02
N LYS A 312 43.29 1.87 24.86
CA LYS A 312 44.33 0.86 25.19
C LYS A 312 43.88 -0.56 24.76
N PRO A 313 44.80 -1.53 24.56
CA PRO A 313 44.99 -2.13 23.24
C PRO A 313 44.22 -3.44 23.00
N ALA A 314 43.90 -3.63 21.72
CA ALA A 314 43.74 -4.88 20.97
C ALA A 314 43.33 -6.14 21.75
N LEU A 315 42.02 -6.44 21.76
CA LEU A 315 41.56 -7.83 21.78
C LEU A 315 40.19 -7.99 21.09
N GLY A 316 40.15 -8.88 20.11
CA GLY A 316 38.95 -9.67 19.76
C GLY A 316 37.74 -8.92 19.24
N ARG A 317 37.67 -8.76 17.92
CA ARG A 317 36.46 -8.43 17.15
C ARG A 317 35.32 -9.41 17.46
N VAL A 318 34.39 -9.05 18.36
CA VAL A 318 33.12 -9.78 18.50
C VAL A 318 32.11 -9.18 17.52
N LYS A 319 31.71 -10.02 16.56
CA LYS A 319 30.78 -9.71 15.48
C LYS A 319 29.40 -9.38 16.06
N THR A 320 28.96 -8.13 15.93
CA THR A 320 27.57 -7.74 16.16
C THR A 320 26.75 -7.92 14.88
N ALA A 321 25.47 -8.23 15.08
CA ALA A 321 24.39 -8.26 14.10
C ALA A 321 24.32 -9.49 13.17
N ALA A 322 23.71 -10.55 13.71
CA ALA A 322 22.87 -11.44 12.91
C ALA A 322 21.44 -11.39 13.47
N SER A 323 20.52 -10.87 12.65
CA SER A 323 19.11 -11.23 12.73
C SER A 323 18.96 -12.74 12.68
N ILE A 324 18.13 -13.35 13.53
CA ILE A 324 17.25 -14.52 13.23
C ILE A 324 16.60 -15.06 14.53
N THR A 325 15.28 -15.22 14.45
CA THR A 325 14.28 -16.00 15.22
C THR A 325 14.26 -16.06 16.77
N ARG A 326 13.02 -16.02 17.30
CA ARG A 326 12.66 -16.32 18.70
C ARG A 326 13.08 -17.76 19.06
N PRO A 327 13.96 -17.99 20.05
CA PRO A 327 14.09 -19.30 20.66
C PRO A 327 12.81 -19.58 21.46
N SER A 328 12.25 -20.80 21.36
CA SER A 328 11.18 -21.26 22.23
C SER A 328 11.75 -21.62 23.61
N HIS A 329 12.01 -20.61 24.44
CA HIS A 329 12.49 -20.79 25.81
C HIS A 329 11.31 -21.02 26.78
N PRO A 330 11.39 -21.94 27.77
CA PRO A 330 10.35 -22.15 28.77
C PRO A 330 10.11 -20.94 29.69
N LYS A 331 11.09 -20.03 29.81
CA LYS A 331 11.00 -18.71 30.47
C LYS A 331 11.29 -17.58 29.48
N ASN A 332 10.49 -17.45 28.42
CA ASN A 332 10.77 -16.51 27.33
C ASN A 332 10.75 -15.03 27.77
N ASP A 333 9.88 -14.69 28.72
CA ASP A 333 9.75 -13.32 29.21
C ASP A 333 10.98 -12.86 30.01
N GLU A 334 11.57 -13.73 30.82
CA GLU A 334 12.79 -13.45 31.59
C GLU A 334 14.01 -13.29 30.67
N TRP A 335 14.10 -14.11 29.62
CA TRP A 335 15.16 -14.01 28.62
C TRP A 335 15.09 -12.69 27.82
N ILE A 336 13.89 -12.25 27.43
CA ILE A 336 13.70 -10.97 26.73
C ILE A 336 14.09 -9.80 27.63
N GLN A 337 13.72 -9.85 28.91
CA GLN A 337 14.09 -8.82 29.90
C GLN A 337 15.61 -8.76 30.09
N TRP A 338 16.24 -9.92 30.28
CA TRP A 338 17.70 -9.99 30.38
C TRP A 338 18.40 -9.47 29.13
N ARG A 339 17.96 -9.87 27.92
CA ARG A 339 18.60 -9.43 26.67
C ARG A 339 18.51 -7.92 26.46
N ILE A 340 17.38 -7.31 26.84
CA ILE A 340 17.20 -5.85 26.77
C ILE A 340 18.12 -5.16 27.77
N LEU A 341 18.23 -5.68 29.00
CA LEU A 341 19.14 -5.14 30.01
C LEU A 341 20.62 -5.30 29.60
N ALA A 342 20.99 -6.45 29.04
CA ALA A 342 22.34 -6.75 28.56
C ALA A 342 22.73 -5.98 27.29
N SER A 343 21.76 -5.47 26.51
CA SER A 343 22.01 -4.59 25.37
C SER A 343 22.22 -3.12 25.74
N ARG A 344 22.06 -2.76 27.03
CA ARG A 344 22.36 -1.41 27.52
C ARG A 344 23.82 -1.31 27.92
N ASP A 345 24.35 -0.09 27.84
CA ASP A 345 25.71 0.20 28.24
C ASP A 345 25.88 0.09 29.75
N GLU A 346 27.00 -0.50 30.19
CA GLU A 346 27.30 -0.84 31.59
C GLU A 346 27.24 0.36 32.57
N VAL A 347 27.35 1.57 32.02
CA VAL A 347 27.29 2.87 32.71
C VAL A 347 25.86 3.25 33.10
N ASP A 348 24.86 2.75 32.36
CA ASP A 348 23.44 3.09 32.45
C ASP A 348 22.63 2.12 33.34
N LEU A 349 23.27 1.06 33.84
CA LEU A 349 22.67 0.07 34.72
C LEU A 349 22.84 0.47 36.19
N SER A 350 21.75 0.36 36.95
CA SER A 350 21.84 0.40 38.41
C SER A 350 22.56 -0.84 38.94
N ASP A 351 23.10 -0.80 40.16
CA ASP A 351 23.80 -1.96 40.74
C ASP A 351 22.89 -3.20 40.87
N GLU A 352 21.58 -3.00 41.07
CA GLU A 352 20.59 -4.08 41.00
C GLU A 352 20.41 -4.64 39.59
N ASP A 353 20.41 -3.78 38.57
CA ASP A 353 20.28 -4.23 37.18
C ASP A 353 21.55 -4.96 36.71
N ARG A 354 22.74 -4.57 37.19
CA ARG A 354 24.01 -5.28 36.96
C ARG A 354 23.97 -6.69 37.53
N MET A 355 23.48 -6.84 38.76
CA MET A 355 23.28 -8.14 39.39
C MET A 355 22.34 -9.03 38.58
N ARG A 356 21.25 -8.47 38.03
CA ARG A 356 20.31 -9.19 37.17
C ARG A 356 20.91 -9.58 35.81
N VAL A 357 21.76 -8.74 35.23
CA VAL A 357 22.50 -9.08 34.01
C VAL A 357 23.49 -10.22 34.27
N HIS A 358 24.21 -10.20 35.40
CA HIS A 358 25.11 -11.28 35.79
C HIS A 358 24.38 -12.59 36.11
N GLN A 359 23.27 -12.55 36.84
CA GLN A 359 22.44 -13.72 37.13
C GLN A 359 21.86 -14.32 35.85
N GLY A 360 21.27 -13.50 34.98
CA GLY A 360 20.76 -13.97 33.70
C GLY A 360 21.86 -14.45 32.76
N ALA A 361 23.07 -13.89 32.81
CA ALA A 361 24.20 -14.39 32.02
C ALA A 361 24.60 -15.80 32.44
N GLN A 362 24.53 -16.14 33.74
CA GLN A 362 24.78 -17.50 34.25
C GLN A 362 23.62 -18.45 33.92
N GLU A 363 22.37 -17.99 34.04
CA GLU A 363 21.17 -18.79 33.77
C GLU A 363 20.99 -19.09 32.27
N PHE A 364 21.37 -18.16 31.39
CA PHE A 364 21.20 -18.28 29.93
C PHE A 364 22.50 -18.62 29.17
N ALA A 365 23.66 -18.71 29.85
CA ALA A 365 24.94 -19.14 29.28
C ALA A 365 24.89 -20.44 28.44
N PRO A 366 24.20 -21.52 28.86
CA PRO A 366 24.19 -22.77 28.08
C PRO A 366 23.46 -22.66 26.73
N TYR A 367 22.67 -21.61 26.51
CA TYR A 367 21.89 -21.42 25.27
C TYR A 367 22.55 -20.47 24.27
N HIS A 368 23.68 -19.85 24.62
CA HIS A 368 24.50 -19.05 23.69
C HIS A 368 25.30 -19.92 22.70
N HIS A 369 25.39 -21.23 22.94
CA HIS A 369 26.18 -22.20 22.17
C HIS A 369 25.34 -23.36 21.58
N ALA A 370 24.19 -23.06 20.97
CA ALA A 370 23.55 -24.01 20.04
C ALA A 370 23.97 -23.67 18.60
N PRO A 371 24.95 -24.38 17.99
CA PRO A 371 25.25 -24.22 16.58
C PRO A 371 24.17 -24.93 15.75
N GLY A 372 23.46 -24.15 14.93
CA GLY A 372 22.58 -24.64 13.88
C GLY A 372 21.09 -24.45 14.17
N VAL A 373 20.51 -23.38 13.63
CA VAL A 373 19.55 -23.33 12.51
C VAL A 373 19.56 -21.92 11.94
#